data_AF-A0A831QK62-F1
#
_entry.id   AF-A0A831QK62-F1
#
_cell.length_a   1.000
_cell.length_b   1.000
_cell.length_c   1.000
_cell.angle_alpha   90.00
_cell.angle_beta   90.00
_cell.angle_gamma   90.00
#
_symmetry.space_group_name_H-M   'P 1'
#
loop_
_entity.id
_entity.type
_entity.pdbx_description
1 polymer ?
#
loop_
_entity_poly.entity_id
_entity_poly.type
_entity_poly.pdbx_seq_one_letter_code
_entity_poly.pdbx_strand_id
1 'polypeptide(L)'
;MNNFFSTLQQTGIEQCGMSILFDGATVSVSVLPKSSAQDKALHTLKPLTLRGTIEEVDEKFFQILQKPLEKAQALFRNTVAFEQALKETEQKTQQAKKKKESVYKKATELKKLLNKKDFNPMEDHKKATDLAKAILKIDPNHKEAQKVVKDMEVYESPNLFR
;
A
#
# COMPACT_ATOMS: atom_id res chain seq x y z
N MET A 1 41.50 6.78 -13.52
CA MET A 1 40.99 6.68 -12.14
C MET A 1 39.90 5.63 -12.13
N ASN A 2 40.06 4.57 -11.32
CA ASN A 2 39.14 3.45 -11.26
C ASN A 2 37.85 3.85 -10.52
N ASN A 3 36.78 4.08 -11.27
CA ASN A 3 35.48 4.53 -10.76
C ASN A 3 34.59 3.36 -10.30
N PHE A 4 35.13 2.41 -9.54
CA PHE A 4 34.41 1.17 -9.19
C PHE A 4 33.06 1.45 -8.51
N PHE A 5 33.07 2.16 -7.38
CA PHE A 5 31.85 2.41 -6.60
C PHE A 5 30.88 3.35 -7.32
N SER A 6 31.39 4.33 -8.06
CA SER A 6 30.54 5.24 -8.84
C SER A 6 29.80 4.50 -9.96
N THR A 7 30.48 3.59 -10.67
CA THR A 7 29.84 2.75 -11.70
C THR A 7 28.85 1.77 -11.07
N LEU A 8 29.17 1.20 -9.91
CA LEU A 8 28.25 0.32 -9.19
C LEU A 8 26.98 1.08 -8.76
N GLN A 9 27.11 2.31 -8.27
CA GLN A 9 25.98 3.17 -7.90
C GLN A 9 25.08 3.47 -9.11
N GLN A 10 25.64 3.63 -10.31
CA GLN A 10 24.87 3.88 -11.54
C GLN A 10 23.95 2.71 -11.93
N THR A 11 24.27 1.48 -11.51
CA THR A 11 23.37 0.31 -11.71
C THR A 11 22.07 0.43 -10.91
N GLY A 12 22.05 1.32 -9.92
CA GLY A 12 20.89 1.58 -9.05
C GLY A 12 20.68 0.52 -7.98
N ILE A 13 21.54 -0.49 -7.86
CA ILE A 13 21.47 -1.50 -6.81
C ILE A 13 21.79 -0.86 -5.46
N GLU A 14 20.88 -1.04 -4.51
CA GLU A 14 21.02 -0.47 -3.16
C GLU A 14 21.94 -1.32 -2.28
N GLN A 15 21.92 -2.65 -2.46
CA GLN A 15 22.77 -3.57 -1.71
C GLN A 15 23.17 -4.77 -2.57
N CYS A 16 24.45 -5.15 -2.53
CA CYS A 16 24.94 -6.41 -3.10
C CYS A 16 25.96 -7.09 -2.18
N GLY A 17 26.02 -8.41 -2.23
CA GLY A 17 27.15 -9.19 -1.70
C GLY A 17 28.16 -9.46 -2.81
N MET A 18 29.45 -9.33 -2.50
CA MET A 18 30.52 -9.67 -3.42
C MET A 18 31.50 -10.63 -2.77
N SER A 19 31.88 -11.68 -3.50
CA SER A 19 32.91 -12.62 -3.10
C SER A 19 33.97 -12.71 -4.20
N ILE A 20 35.24 -12.63 -3.81
CA ILE A 20 36.38 -12.70 -4.71
C ILE A 20 37.23 -13.89 -4.30
N LEU A 21 37.52 -14.77 -5.24
CA LEU A 21 38.40 -15.92 -5.07
C LEU A 21 39.61 -15.77 -6.00
N PHE A 22 40.80 -15.81 -5.44
CA PHE A 22 42.05 -15.84 -6.21
C PHE A 22 42.54 -17.28 -6.33
N ASP A 23 42.94 -17.66 -7.54
CA ASP A 23 43.46 -18.99 -7.88
C ASP A 23 44.64 -18.80 -8.85
N GLY A 24 45.83 -18.62 -8.27
CA GLY A 24 47.06 -18.30 -8.98
C GLY A 24 46.92 -16.98 -9.77
N ALA A 25 47.07 -17.07 -11.09
CA ALA A 25 46.91 -15.94 -12.01
C ALA A 25 45.44 -15.66 -12.41
N THR A 26 44.49 -16.44 -11.89
CA THR A 26 43.06 -16.28 -12.18
C THR A 26 42.29 -15.75 -10.98
N VAL A 27 41.20 -15.06 -11.26
CA VAL A 27 40.27 -14.54 -10.25
C VAL A 27 38.84 -14.89 -10.64
N SER A 28 38.03 -15.26 -9.64
CA SER A 28 36.58 -15.43 -9.78
C SER A 28 35.86 -14.43 -8.89
N VAL A 29 35.01 -13.59 -9.47
CA VAL A 29 34.20 -12.62 -8.73
C VAL A 29 32.73 -12.99 -8.85
N SER A 30 32.08 -13.17 -7.72
CA SER A 30 30.66 -13.45 -7.61
C SER A 30 29.94 -12.24 -7.03
N VAL A 31 28.94 -11.72 -7.75
CA VAL A 31 28.13 -10.58 -7.32
C VAL A 31 26.67 -11.01 -7.17
N LEU A 32 26.12 -10.83 -5.96
CA LEU A 32 24.73 -11.14 -5.65
C LEU A 32 23.99 -9.86 -5.25
N PRO A 33 23.14 -9.29 -6.13
CA PRO A 33 22.30 -8.16 -5.75
C PRO A 33 21.23 -8.62 -4.74
N LYS A 34 20.93 -7.77 -3.75
CA LYS A 34 19.92 -8.05 -2.72
C LYS A 34 18.70 -7.16 -2.94
N SER A 35 17.52 -7.78 -2.82
CA SER A 35 16.24 -7.09 -2.85
C SER A 35 15.69 -6.88 -1.44
N SER A 36 14.96 -5.79 -1.23
CA SER A 36 14.15 -5.54 -0.04
C SER A 36 12.72 -6.08 -0.16
N ALA A 37 12.33 -6.58 -1.34
CA ALA A 37 11.02 -7.21 -1.54
C ALA A 37 10.91 -8.49 -0.70
N GLN A 38 9.68 -8.85 -0.30
CA GLN A 38 9.44 -10.08 0.48
C GLN A 38 9.29 -11.33 -0.40
N ASP A 39 9.34 -11.15 -1.71
CA ASP A 39 9.31 -12.23 -2.68
C ASP A 39 10.45 -13.26 -2.45
N LYS A 40 10.05 -14.50 -2.17
CA LYS A 40 10.97 -15.60 -1.88
C LYS A 40 11.84 -15.97 -3.07
N ALA A 41 11.35 -15.82 -4.31
CA ALA A 41 12.12 -16.17 -5.49
C ALA A 41 13.31 -15.21 -5.67
N LEU A 42 13.12 -13.92 -5.37
CA LEU A 42 14.22 -12.94 -5.39
C LEU A 42 15.32 -13.25 -4.38
N HIS A 43 15.00 -13.91 -3.26
CA HIS A 43 16.00 -14.39 -2.29
C HIS A 43 16.72 -15.68 -2.70
N THR A 44 16.21 -16.40 -3.70
CA THR A 44 16.83 -17.62 -4.24
C THR A 44 17.72 -17.38 -5.46
N LEU A 45 17.93 -16.11 -5.84
CA LEU A 45 18.77 -15.74 -6.97
C LEU A 45 20.20 -16.24 -6.78
N LYS A 46 20.76 -16.82 -7.83
CA LYS A 46 22.16 -17.22 -7.87
C LYS A 46 23.05 -16.00 -8.11
N PRO A 47 24.27 -15.97 -7.55
CA PRO A 47 25.23 -14.92 -7.83
C PRO A 47 25.62 -14.93 -9.31
N LEU A 48 25.92 -13.74 -9.83
CA LEU A 48 26.56 -13.56 -11.13
C LEU A 48 28.05 -13.77 -10.95
N THR A 49 28.60 -14.86 -11.49
CA THR A 49 30.01 -15.19 -11.37
C THR A 49 30.75 -14.90 -12.68
N LEU A 50 31.85 -14.16 -12.57
CA LEU A 50 32.81 -13.91 -13.64
C LEU A 50 34.15 -14.55 -13.25
N ARG A 51 34.81 -15.25 -14.18
CA ARG A 51 36.16 -15.81 -13.99
C ARG A 51 37.05 -15.44 -15.17
N GLY A 52 38.30 -15.09 -14.89
CA GLY A 52 39.31 -14.76 -15.90
C GLY A 52 40.67 -14.50 -15.27
N THR A 53 41.61 -13.94 -16.03
CA THR A 53 42.82 -13.36 -15.41
C THR A 53 42.45 -12.11 -14.62
N ILE A 54 43.37 -11.65 -13.77
CA ILE A 54 43.17 -10.42 -13.00
C ILE A 54 42.93 -9.23 -13.94
N GLU A 55 43.75 -9.07 -14.99
CA GLU A 55 43.59 -7.95 -15.94
C GLU A 55 42.27 -8.04 -16.72
N GLU A 56 41.89 -9.24 -17.19
CA GLU A 56 40.65 -9.42 -17.95
C GLU A 56 39.42 -9.09 -17.11
N VAL A 57 39.43 -9.48 -15.84
CA VAL A 57 38.32 -9.21 -14.93
C VAL A 57 38.27 -7.72 -14.64
N ASP A 58 39.38 -7.05 -14.35
CA ASP A 58 39.40 -5.60 -14.11
C ASP A 58 38.82 -4.80 -15.29
N GLU A 59 39.15 -5.18 -16.53
CA GLU A 59 38.64 -4.50 -17.74
C GLU A 59 37.16 -4.81 -18.04
N LYS A 60 36.76 -6.07 -17.89
CA LYS A 60 35.44 -6.54 -18.36
C LYS A 60 34.38 -6.58 -17.26
N PHE A 61 34.75 -6.41 -15.98
CA PHE A 61 33.84 -6.56 -14.83
C PHE A 61 32.53 -5.78 -15.03
N PHE A 62 32.60 -4.46 -15.23
CA PHE A 62 31.41 -3.64 -15.41
C PHE A 62 30.75 -3.85 -16.77
N GLN A 63 31.53 -4.09 -17.83
CA GLN A 63 30.97 -4.34 -19.16
C GLN A 63 30.02 -5.55 -19.16
N ILE A 64 30.37 -6.60 -18.41
CA ILE A 64 29.59 -7.83 -18.30
C ILE A 64 28.49 -7.70 -17.26
N LEU A 65 28.79 -7.15 -16.07
CA LEU A 65 27.86 -7.16 -14.94
C LEU A 65 26.85 -6.02 -14.95
N GLN A 66 27.14 -4.88 -15.56
CA GLN A 66 26.25 -3.72 -15.51
C GLN A 66 24.84 -4.04 -16.02
N LYS A 67 24.70 -4.65 -17.21
CA LYS A 67 23.38 -4.99 -17.78
C LYS A 67 22.60 -6.00 -16.94
N PRO A 68 23.17 -7.14 -16.48
CA PRO A 68 22.51 -8.04 -15.54
C PRO A 68 22.07 -7.36 -14.24
N LEU A 69 22.91 -6.50 -13.68
CA LEU A 69 22.64 -5.77 -12.44
C LEU A 69 21.50 -4.76 -12.60
N GLU A 70 21.48 -4.00 -13.70
CA GLU A 70 20.37 -3.10 -14.05
C GLU A 70 19.04 -3.87 -14.23
N LYS A 71 19.07 -5.04 -14.87
CA LYS A 71 17.88 -5.90 -15.03
C LYS A 71 17.38 -6.43 -13.68
N ALA A 72 18.29 -6.86 -12.80
CA ALA A 72 17.93 -7.30 -11.45
C ALA A 72 17.30 -6.15 -10.65
N GLN A 73 17.86 -4.94 -10.74
CA GLN A 73 17.32 -3.76 -10.08
C GLN A 73 15.93 -3.38 -10.60
N ALA A 74 15.70 -3.43 -11.91
CA ALA A 74 14.38 -3.18 -12.49
C ALA A 74 13.34 -4.19 -11.99
N LEU A 75 13.71 -5.47 -11.91
CA LEU A 75 12.85 -6.51 -11.35
C LEU A 75 12.52 -6.23 -9.88
N PHE A 76 13.52 -5.90 -9.06
CA PHE A 76 13.32 -5.61 -7.64
C PHE A 76 12.37 -4.44 -7.42
N ARG A 77 12.57 -3.33 -8.15
CA ARG A 77 11.70 -2.15 -8.08
C ARG A 77 10.25 -2.48 -8.44
N ASN A 78 10.04 -3.26 -9.50
CA ASN A 78 8.69 -3.66 -9.90
C ASN A 78 8.01 -4.51 -8.83
N THR A 79 8.72 -5.46 -8.22
CA THR A 79 8.16 -6.29 -7.15
C THR A 79 7.83 -5.47 -5.91
N VAL A 80 8.72 -4.58 -5.47
CA VAL A 80 8.46 -3.70 -4.32
C VAL A 80 7.25 -2.80 -4.58
N ALA A 81 7.18 -2.18 -5.76
CA ALA A 81 6.04 -1.32 -6.13
C ALA A 81 4.73 -2.10 -6.18
N PHE A 82 4.75 -3.34 -6.71
CA PHE A 82 3.58 -4.22 -6.74
C PHE A 82 3.12 -4.61 -5.33
N GLU A 83 4.03 -5.00 -4.45
CA GLU A 83 3.72 -5.34 -3.05
C GLU A 83 3.12 -4.14 -2.30
N GLN A 84 3.64 -2.93 -2.52
CA GLN A 84 3.10 -1.70 -1.94
C GLN A 84 1.68 -1.42 -2.46
N ALA A 85 1.49 -1.46 -3.78
CA ALA A 85 0.18 -1.24 -4.40
C ALA A 85 -0.87 -2.26 -3.93
N LEU A 86 -0.46 -3.52 -3.74
CA LEU A 86 -1.31 -4.57 -3.20
C LEU A 86 -1.73 -4.25 -1.76
N LYS A 87 -0.78 -3.90 -0.88
CA LYS A 87 -1.06 -3.51 0.50
C LYS A 87 -2.02 -2.32 0.58
N GLU A 88 -1.81 -1.29 -0.24
CA GLU A 88 -2.71 -0.14 -0.29
C GLU A 88 -4.11 -0.52 -0.74
N THR A 89 -4.23 -1.39 -1.75
CA THR A 89 -5.52 -1.84 -2.28
C THR A 89 -6.27 -2.69 -1.26
N GLU A 90 -5.57 -3.58 -0.55
CA GLU A 90 -6.13 -4.36 0.55
C GLU A 90 -6.61 -3.47 1.68
N GLN A 91 -5.82 -2.47 2.09
CA GLN A 91 -6.21 -1.51 3.12
C GLN A 91 -7.46 -0.71 2.70
N LYS A 92 -7.49 -0.19 1.47
CA LYS A 92 -8.67 0.51 0.92
C LYS A 92 -9.90 -0.40 0.92
N THR A 93 -9.74 -1.66 0.55
CA THR A 93 -10.84 -2.65 0.55
C THR A 93 -11.33 -2.97 1.96
N GLN A 94 -10.41 -3.17 2.91
CA GLN A 94 -10.76 -3.39 4.32
C GLN A 94 -11.44 -2.18 4.94
N GLN A 95 -10.96 -0.97 4.65
CA GLN A 95 -11.60 0.28 5.07
C GLN A 95 -13.00 0.41 4.47
N ALA A 96 -13.17 0.09 3.19
CA ALA A 96 -14.48 0.09 2.54
C ALA A 96 -15.45 -0.92 3.19
N LYS A 97 -14.98 -2.14 3.52
CA LYS A 97 -15.77 -3.14 4.26
C LYS A 97 -16.18 -2.62 5.65
N LYS A 98 -15.23 -2.06 6.43
CA LYS A 98 -15.52 -1.46 7.75
C LYS A 98 -16.51 -0.30 7.67
N LYS A 99 -16.41 0.56 6.65
CA LYS A 99 -17.37 1.65 6.41
C LYS A 99 -18.77 1.10 6.12
N LYS A 100 -18.89 0.08 5.25
CA LYS A 100 -20.18 -0.59 4.95
C LYS A 100 -20.80 -1.22 6.20
N GLU A 101 -20.01 -1.93 7.01
CA GLU A 101 -20.50 -2.51 8.26
C GLU A 101 -20.95 -1.44 9.28
N SER A 102 -20.20 -0.34 9.40
CA SER A 102 -20.56 0.78 10.27
C SER A 102 -21.87 1.43 9.84
N VAL A 103 -22.04 1.68 8.53
CA VAL A 103 -23.29 2.20 7.96
C VAL A 103 -24.44 1.24 8.24
N TYR A 104 -24.25 -0.06 8.02
CA TYR A 104 -25.28 -1.08 8.28
C TYR A 104 -25.72 -1.12 9.75
N LYS A 105 -24.77 -1.09 10.69
CA LYS A 105 -25.08 -1.08 12.13
C LYS A 105 -25.86 0.17 12.52
N LYS A 106 -25.39 1.35 12.09
CA LYS A 106 -26.06 2.63 12.38
C LYS A 106 -27.43 2.74 11.72
N ALA A 107 -27.59 2.25 10.49
CA ALA A 107 -28.88 2.20 9.80
C ALA A 107 -29.86 1.27 10.52
N THR A 108 -29.38 0.13 11.03
CA THR A 108 -30.19 -0.79 11.84
C THR A 108 -30.62 -0.16 13.16
N GLU A 109 -29.72 0.56 13.83
CA GLU A 109 -30.02 1.29 15.06
C GLU A 109 -31.02 2.42 14.81
N LEU A 110 -30.87 3.17 13.72
CA LEU A 110 -31.80 4.21 13.31
C LEU A 110 -33.20 3.63 13.04
N LYS A 111 -33.30 2.53 12.30
CA LYS A 111 -34.58 1.83 12.07
C LYS A 111 -35.21 1.34 13.37
N LYS A 112 -34.41 0.80 14.29
CA LYS A 112 -34.90 0.37 15.61
C LYS A 112 -35.42 1.54 16.42
N LEU A 113 -34.72 2.68 16.42
CA LEU A 113 -35.16 3.88 17.13
C LEU A 113 -36.51 4.38 16.62
N LEU A 114 -36.68 4.49 15.30
CA LEU A 114 -37.90 4.97 14.66
C LEU A 114 -39.09 4.01 14.85
N ASN A 115 -38.84 2.70 14.96
CA ASN A 115 -39.88 1.68 15.14
C ASN A 115 -40.21 1.37 16.61
N LYS A 116 -39.60 2.08 17.58
CA LYS A 116 -39.99 1.94 18.98
C LYS A 116 -41.40 2.50 19.18
N LYS A 117 -42.23 1.77 19.92
CA LYS A 117 -43.61 2.18 20.24
C LYS A 117 -43.68 3.51 21.00
N ASP A 118 -42.63 3.82 21.77
CA ASP A 118 -42.52 5.06 22.56
C ASP A 118 -41.68 6.15 21.87
N PHE A 119 -41.43 6.02 20.56
CA PHE A 119 -40.68 7.05 19.83
C PHE A 119 -41.47 8.36 19.79
N ASN A 120 -40.92 9.40 20.41
CA ASN A 120 -41.51 10.74 20.41
C ASN A 120 -40.67 11.67 19.53
N PRO A 121 -41.14 12.06 18.33
CA PRO A 121 -40.42 13.00 17.47
C PRO A 121 -40.03 14.31 18.17
N MET A 122 -40.84 14.79 19.13
CA MET A 122 -40.56 16.06 19.82
C MET A 122 -39.35 15.97 20.77
N GLU A 123 -39.05 14.78 21.31
CA GLU A 123 -37.94 14.57 22.27
C GLU A 123 -36.76 13.80 21.67
N ASP A 124 -37.03 12.86 20.76
CA ASP A 124 -36.03 11.96 20.16
C ASP A 124 -35.53 12.40 18.77
N HIS A 125 -36.08 13.48 18.17
CA HIS A 125 -35.62 14.00 16.87
C HIS A 125 -34.10 14.22 16.85
N LYS A 126 -33.53 14.73 17.94
CA LYS A 126 -32.09 14.98 18.05
C LYS A 126 -31.27 13.70 17.91
N LYS A 127 -31.68 12.62 18.61
CA LYS A 127 -31.01 11.32 18.53
C LYS A 127 -31.15 10.69 17.14
N ALA A 128 -32.33 10.77 16.54
CA ALA A 128 -32.58 10.28 15.18
C ALA A 128 -31.75 11.04 14.13
N THR A 129 -31.67 12.36 14.28
CA THR A 129 -30.90 13.25 13.41
C THR A 129 -29.40 13.04 13.57
N ASP A 130 -28.90 12.85 14.79
CA ASP A 130 -27.49 12.56 15.06
C ASP A 130 -27.06 11.22 14.45
N LEU A 131 -27.88 10.17 14.58
CA LEU A 131 -27.64 8.87 13.95
C LEU A 131 -27.65 8.99 12.42
N ALA A 132 -28.62 9.72 11.85
CA ALA A 132 -28.70 9.94 10.42
C ALA A 132 -27.53 10.78 9.87
N LYS A 133 -27.15 11.87 10.53
CA LYS A 133 -25.95 12.68 10.21
C LYS A 133 -24.68 11.82 10.32
N ALA A 134 -24.59 10.92 11.30
CA ALA A 134 -23.46 10.01 11.46
C ALA A 134 -23.38 8.91 10.38
N ILE A 135 -24.50 8.56 9.72
CA ILE A 135 -24.53 7.71 8.53
C ILE A 135 -24.07 8.53 7.31
N LEU A 136 -24.61 9.74 7.12
CA LEU A 136 -24.29 10.61 5.98
C LEU A 136 -22.82 11.05 5.93
N LYS A 137 -22.15 11.15 7.10
CA LYS A 137 -20.69 11.36 7.16
C LYS A 137 -19.87 10.21 6.55
N ILE A 138 -20.43 9.00 6.48
CA ILE A 138 -19.75 7.79 5.96
C ILE A 138 -20.27 7.44 4.56
N ASP A 139 -21.58 7.56 4.35
CA ASP A 139 -22.28 7.37 3.08
C ASP A 139 -23.23 8.56 2.81
N PRO A 140 -22.74 9.61 2.14
CA PRO A 140 -23.52 10.82 1.86
C PRO A 140 -24.80 10.58 1.05
N ASN A 141 -24.89 9.46 0.33
CA ASN A 141 -26.01 9.13 -0.56
C ASN A 141 -27.04 8.20 0.07
N HIS A 142 -26.95 7.95 1.38
CA HIS A 142 -27.87 7.07 2.10
C HIS A 142 -29.30 7.66 2.18
N LYS A 143 -30.19 7.22 1.28
CA LYS A 143 -31.55 7.76 1.09
C LYS A 143 -32.39 7.84 2.38
N GLU A 144 -32.36 6.80 3.21
CA GLU A 144 -33.15 6.78 4.46
C GLU A 144 -32.62 7.78 5.49
N ALA A 145 -31.30 8.00 5.54
CA ALA A 145 -30.72 8.94 6.51
C ALA A 145 -30.98 10.38 6.06
N GLN A 146 -30.89 10.67 4.76
CA GLN A 146 -31.28 11.97 4.21
C GLN A 146 -32.75 12.29 4.49
N LYS A 147 -33.64 11.29 4.38
CA LYS A 147 -35.05 11.46 4.67
C LYS A 147 -35.28 11.76 6.15
N VAL A 148 -34.64 11.00 7.06
CA VAL A 148 -34.77 11.25 8.51
C VAL A 148 -34.29 12.64 8.90
N VAL A 149 -33.15 13.11 8.37
CA VAL A 149 -32.69 14.47 8.67
C VAL A 149 -33.73 15.51 8.25
N LYS A 150 -34.30 15.40 7.04
CA LYS A 150 -35.34 16.32 6.56
C LYS A 150 -36.64 16.23 7.36
N ASP A 151 -37.09 15.03 7.69
CA ASP A 151 -38.33 14.80 8.45
C ASP A 151 -38.19 15.33 9.89
N MET A 152 -36.97 15.27 10.45
CA MET A 152 -36.68 15.69 11.83
C MET A 152 -36.27 17.17 11.95
N GLU A 153 -35.84 17.82 10.85
CA GLU A 153 -35.52 19.26 10.79
C GLU A 153 -36.70 20.15 11.24
N VAL A 154 -37.95 19.72 10.97
CA VAL A 154 -39.18 20.42 11.39
C VAL A 154 -39.29 20.55 12.91
N TYR A 155 -38.65 19.65 13.67
CA TYR A 155 -38.62 19.65 15.13
C TYR A 155 -37.36 20.34 15.70
N GLU A 156 -36.27 20.47 14.93
CA GLU A 156 -35.07 21.26 15.31
C GLU A 156 -35.32 22.77 15.20
N SER A 157 -36.23 23.20 14.34
CA SER A 157 -36.68 24.59 14.21
C SER A 157 -38.21 24.62 14.15
N PRO A 158 -38.91 24.64 15.30
CA PRO A 158 -40.33 24.93 15.28
C PRO A 158 -40.46 26.31 14.63
N ASN A 159 -41.15 26.41 13.50
CA ASN A 159 -41.49 27.68 12.88
C ASN A 159 -42.16 28.54 13.95
N LEU A 160 -41.37 29.40 14.58
CA LEU A 160 -41.83 30.59 15.27
C LEU A 160 -42.45 31.45 14.16
N PHE A 161 -43.78 31.51 14.18
CA PHE A 161 -44.64 32.35 13.34
C PHE A 161 -45.01 31.81 11.94
N ARG A 162 -46.16 31.15 11.87
CA ARG A 162 -47.21 31.50 10.90
C ARG A 162 -48.57 31.46 11.57
#